data_AF-A0A2N1JU47-F1
#
_entry.id   AF-A0A2N1JU47-F1
#
_cell.length_a   1.000
_cell.length_b   1.000
_cell.length_c   1.000
_cell.angle_alpha   90.00
_cell.angle_beta   90.00
_cell.angle_gamma   90.00
#
_symmetry.space_group_name_H-M   'P 1'
#
loop_
_entity.id
_entity.type
_entity.pdbx_description
1 polymer ?
#
loop_
_entity_poly.entity_id
_entity_poly.type
_entity_poly.pdbx_seq_one_letter_code
_entity_poly.pdbx_strand_id
1 'polypeptide(L)'
;MKIYFAGSIRGGRQDVDRYQELITLLKSYGEVLTEHVGDYSLSVAGQHQLDDVFIHDRDLEWLNSSDLIVAETSVPSLGVGYEIANAEFAGIPIFVLHRKGTNQISAMIHGSKNIEFHEYSTLDEAKELLKNRLEGHKVGQK
;
A
#
# COMPACT_ATOMS: atom_id res chain seq x y z
N MET A 1 -13.56 8.36 -1.92
CA MET A 1 -12.25 7.91 -2.39
C MET A 1 -12.07 6.47 -1.96
N LYS A 2 -11.75 5.58 -2.89
CA LYS A 2 -11.39 4.18 -2.64
C LYS A 2 -9.88 4.05 -2.62
N ILE A 3 -9.34 3.42 -1.59
CA ILE A 3 -7.91 3.28 -1.35
C ILE A 3 -7.58 1.79 -1.29
N TYR A 4 -6.63 1.34 -2.09
CA TYR A 4 -6.07 0.00 -1.98
C TYR A 4 -4.77 0.07 -1.19
N PHE A 5 -4.70 -0.60 -0.05
CA PHE A 5 -3.48 -0.68 0.75
C PHE A 5 -2.74 -1.98 0.43
N ALA A 6 -1.52 -1.86 -0.09
CA ALA A 6 -0.64 -2.97 -0.39
C ALA A 6 0.44 -3.09 0.69
N GLY A 7 0.59 -4.29 1.27
CA GLY A 7 1.58 -4.58 2.29
C GLY A 7 1.96 -6.06 2.27
N SER A 8 3.14 -6.39 2.78
CA SER A 8 3.60 -7.78 2.78
C SER A 8 2.69 -8.68 3.64
N ILE A 9 2.29 -9.81 3.06
CA ILE A 9 1.61 -10.89 3.78
C ILE A 9 2.52 -12.13 3.83
N ARG A 10 2.66 -12.85 2.70
CA ARG A 10 3.46 -14.08 2.62
C ARG A 10 4.98 -13.81 2.69
N GLY A 11 5.43 -12.60 2.34
CA GLY A 11 6.85 -12.19 2.39
C GLY A 11 7.37 -11.84 3.80
N GLY A 12 6.46 -11.74 4.78
CA GLY A 12 6.76 -11.36 6.16
C GLY A 12 5.66 -10.49 6.74
N ARG A 13 5.37 -10.66 8.03
CA ARG A 13 4.30 -9.99 8.79
C ARG A 13 4.83 -9.13 9.95
N GLN A 14 6.13 -8.86 10.01
CA GLN A 14 6.74 -8.07 11.08
C GLN A 14 6.20 -6.63 11.19
N ASP A 15 5.54 -6.11 10.15
CA ASP A 15 5.02 -4.74 10.09
C ASP A 15 3.48 -4.64 10.14
N VAL A 16 2.76 -5.70 10.54
CA VAL A 16 1.28 -5.69 10.58
C VAL A 16 0.70 -4.60 11.47
N ASP A 17 1.24 -4.42 12.67
CA ASP A 17 0.75 -3.37 13.58
C ASP A 17 0.93 -1.98 12.96
N ARG A 18 2.00 -1.80 12.17
CA ARG A 18 2.24 -0.57 11.40
C ARG A 18 1.24 -0.43 10.26
N TYR A 19 0.95 -1.51 9.54
CA TYR A 19 -0.07 -1.52 8.49
C TYR A 19 -1.44 -1.15 9.07
N GLN A 20 -1.80 -1.69 10.24
CA GLN A 20 -3.04 -1.36 10.95
C GLN A 20 -3.16 0.14 11.24
N GLU A 21 -2.09 0.74 11.74
CA GLU A 21 -2.03 2.18 12.05
C GLU A 21 -2.15 3.06 10.80
N LEU A 22 -1.50 2.67 9.70
CA LEU A 22 -1.62 3.37 8.42
C LEU A 22 -3.03 3.22 7.83
N ILE A 23 -3.59 2.01 7.82
CA ILE A 23 -4.96 1.74 7.36
C ILE A 23 -5.97 2.52 8.19
N THR A 24 -5.80 2.58 9.51
CA THR A 24 -6.68 3.35 10.41
C THR A 24 -6.70 4.83 10.03
N LEU A 25 -5.54 5.41 9.70
CA LEU A 25 -5.47 6.76 9.16
C LEU A 25 -6.18 6.86 7.80
N LEU A 26 -5.89 5.97 6.86
CA LEU A 26 -6.50 6.01 5.52
C LEU A 26 -8.03 5.95 5.56
N LYS A 27 -8.61 5.21 6.51
CA LYS A 27 -10.06 5.10 6.73
C LYS A 27 -10.72 6.43 7.08
N SER A 28 -9.98 7.43 7.60
CA SER A 28 -10.55 8.76 7.81
C SER A 28 -10.68 9.59 6.52
N TYR A 29 -10.05 9.16 5.42
CA TYR A 29 -10.05 9.86 4.13
C TYR A 29 -10.83 9.11 3.03
N GLY A 30 -11.06 7.81 3.19
CA GLY A 30 -11.73 6.99 2.19
C GLY A 30 -12.04 5.57 2.64
N GLU A 31 -12.68 4.82 1.76
CA GLU A 31 -12.91 3.38 1.91
C GLU A 31 -11.60 2.64 1.61
N VAL A 32 -11.10 1.83 2.55
CA VAL A 32 -9.90 1.00 2.33
C VAL A 32 -10.35 -0.40 1.95
N LEU A 33 -10.02 -0.86 0.74
CA LEU A 33 -10.52 -2.12 0.19
C LEU A 33 -9.84 -3.36 0.80
N THR A 34 -8.63 -3.18 1.33
CA THR A 34 -7.75 -4.25 1.82
C THR A 34 -7.43 -4.14 3.31
N GLU A 35 -8.42 -3.77 4.14
CA GLU A 35 -8.23 -3.57 5.59
C GLU A 35 -7.60 -4.79 6.29
N HIS A 36 -7.92 -5.99 5.78
CA HIS A 36 -7.41 -7.26 6.30
C HIS A 36 -5.88 -7.39 6.24
N VAL A 37 -5.17 -6.59 5.44
CA VAL A 37 -3.70 -6.57 5.40
C VAL A 37 -3.12 -6.15 6.76
N GLY A 38 -3.80 -5.24 7.47
CA GLY A 38 -3.42 -4.78 8.80
C GLY A 38 -3.89 -5.67 9.95
N ASP A 39 -4.49 -6.84 9.68
CA ASP A 39 -4.99 -7.74 10.71
C ASP A 39 -4.37 -9.14 10.54
N TYR A 40 -3.63 -9.59 11.56
CA TYR A 40 -3.00 -10.92 11.56
C TYR A 40 -4.00 -12.07 11.42
N SER A 41 -5.14 -11.96 12.10
CA SER A 41 -6.17 -12.99 12.14
C SER A 41 -6.90 -13.11 10.81
N LEU A 42 -7.21 -11.98 10.16
CA LEU A 42 -7.95 -11.96 8.90
C LEU A 42 -7.05 -12.29 7.69
N SER A 43 -5.79 -11.89 7.69
CA SER A 43 -4.89 -12.12 6.55
C SER A 43 -4.45 -13.57 6.39
N VAL A 44 -4.17 -14.26 7.51
CA VAL A 44 -3.64 -15.63 7.49
C VAL A 44 -4.77 -16.65 7.57
N ALA A 45 -5.63 -16.57 8.58
CA ALA A 45 -6.68 -17.56 8.77
C ALA A 45 -7.81 -17.46 7.72
N GLY A 46 -8.09 -16.26 7.22
CA GLY A 46 -9.15 -16.01 6.23
C GLY A 46 -8.81 -16.39 4.80
N GLN A 47 -7.51 -16.43 4.43
CA GLN A 47 -7.07 -16.68 3.06
C GLN A 47 -6.60 -18.12 2.82
N HIS A 48 -6.22 -18.88 3.84
CA HIS A 48 -5.79 -20.28 3.67
C HIS A 48 -6.90 -21.24 3.16
N GLN A 49 -8.16 -20.82 3.20
CA GLN A 49 -9.31 -21.60 2.70
C GLN A 49 -9.83 -21.11 1.35
N LEU A 50 -9.27 -20.03 0.80
CA LEU A 50 -9.69 -19.47 -0.49
C LEU A 50 -8.77 -19.96 -1.60
N ASP A 51 -9.37 -20.21 -2.76
CA ASP A 51 -8.65 -20.57 -3.97
C ASP A 51 -7.76 -19.41 -4.45
N ASP A 52 -6.54 -19.72 -4.91
CA ASP A 52 -5.57 -18.70 -5.31
C ASP A 52 -6.09 -17.86 -6.51
N VAL A 53 -6.87 -18.45 -7.43
CA VAL A 53 -7.48 -17.70 -8.55
C VAL A 53 -8.53 -16.72 -8.04
N PHE A 54 -9.35 -17.15 -7.08
CA PHE A 54 -10.34 -16.26 -6.47
C PHE A 54 -9.68 -15.07 -5.75
N ILE A 55 -8.61 -15.30 -4.98
CA ILE A 55 -7.86 -14.21 -4.32
C ILE A 55 -7.32 -13.25 -5.38
N HIS A 56 -6.66 -13.78 -6.40
CA HIS A 56 -6.07 -13.00 -7.48
C HIS A 56 -7.10 -12.09 -8.18
N ASP A 57 -8.21 -12.67 -8.65
CA ASP A 57 -9.21 -11.94 -9.44
C ASP A 57 -9.93 -10.88 -8.60
N ARG A 58 -10.27 -11.21 -7.35
CA ARG A 58 -10.89 -10.27 -6.41
C ARG A 58 -9.96 -9.10 -6.09
N ASP A 59 -8.70 -9.38 -5.79
CA ASP A 59 -7.74 -8.35 -5.39
C ASP A 59 -7.42 -7.42 -6.58
N LEU A 60 -7.34 -7.96 -7.80
CA LEU A 60 -7.23 -7.14 -9.01
C LEU A 60 -8.50 -6.34 -9.30
N GLU A 61 -9.69 -6.86 -9.05
CA GLU A 61 -10.93 -6.09 -9.18
C GLU A 61 -10.94 -4.90 -8.21
N TRP A 62 -10.57 -5.13 -6.95
CA TRP A 62 -10.44 -4.07 -5.95
C TRP A 62 -9.38 -3.04 -6.36
N LEU A 63 -8.19 -3.49 -6.76
CA LEU A 63 -7.12 -2.64 -7.24
C LEU A 63 -7.59 -1.73 -8.37
N ASN A 64 -8.20 -2.30 -9.42
CA ASN A 64 -8.68 -1.55 -10.58
C ASN A 64 -9.83 -0.58 -10.26
N SER A 65 -10.57 -0.84 -9.17
CA SER A 65 -11.65 0.04 -8.71
C SER A 65 -11.18 1.18 -7.80
N SER A 66 -9.90 1.21 -7.43
CA SER A 66 -9.35 2.17 -6.48
C SER A 66 -8.98 3.50 -7.13
N ASP A 67 -9.08 4.58 -6.37
CA ASP A 67 -8.65 5.92 -6.77
C ASP A 67 -7.16 6.17 -6.46
N LEU A 68 -6.58 5.37 -5.55
CA LEU A 68 -5.22 5.48 -5.04
C LEU A 68 -4.72 4.14 -4.51
N ILE A 69 -3.51 3.76 -4.88
CA ILE A 69 -2.74 2.70 -4.22
C ILE A 69 -1.81 3.32 -3.17
N VAL A 70 -1.84 2.80 -1.95
CA VAL A 70 -0.84 3.08 -0.92
C VAL A 70 -0.07 1.79 -0.65
N ALA A 71 1.21 1.75 -0.98
CA ALA A 71 2.04 0.55 -0.83
C ALA A 71 3.14 0.76 0.23
N GLU A 72 3.21 -0.13 1.21
CA GLU A 72 4.32 -0.20 2.18
C GLU A 72 5.32 -1.27 1.74
N THR A 73 6.55 -0.86 1.47
CA THR A 73 7.55 -1.67 0.75
C THR A 73 8.80 -1.98 1.56
N SER A 74 8.79 -1.75 2.88
CA SER A 74 9.94 -2.04 3.76
C SER A 74 10.23 -3.54 3.87
N VAL A 75 9.19 -4.35 3.70
CA VAL A 75 9.25 -5.81 3.63
C VAL A 75 9.13 -6.24 2.17
N PRO A 76 10.16 -6.88 1.59
CA PRO A 76 10.10 -7.38 0.22
C PRO A 76 8.92 -8.35 0.03
N SER A 77 8.10 -8.09 -0.99
CA SER A 77 6.91 -8.89 -1.28
C SER A 77 6.67 -8.96 -2.79
N LEU A 78 6.60 -10.20 -3.32
CA LEU A 78 6.24 -10.44 -4.71
C LEU A 78 4.82 -9.94 -5.03
N GLY A 79 3.88 -10.14 -4.10
CA GLY A 79 2.50 -9.66 -4.24
C GLY A 79 2.42 -8.14 -4.35
N VAL A 80 3.12 -7.42 -3.47
CA VAL A 80 3.14 -5.95 -3.50
C VAL A 80 3.79 -5.44 -4.79
N GLY A 81 4.87 -6.08 -5.25
CA GLY A 81 5.47 -5.74 -6.55
C GLY A 81 4.54 -6.00 -7.73
N TYR A 82 3.77 -7.09 -7.69
CA TYR A 82 2.76 -7.44 -8.69
C TYR A 82 1.62 -6.42 -8.72
N GLU A 83 1.11 -6.01 -7.56
CA GLU A 83 0.07 -4.99 -7.40
C GLU A 83 0.53 -3.63 -7.92
N ILE A 84 1.74 -3.18 -7.54
CA ILE A 84 2.31 -1.91 -8.02
C ILE A 84 2.41 -1.89 -9.54
N ALA A 85 2.91 -2.96 -10.16
CA ALA A 85 3.02 -3.03 -11.62
C ALA A 85 1.65 -2.97 -12.31
N ASN A 86 0.65 -3.70 -11.80
CA ASN A 86 -0.71 -3.66 -12.36
C ASN A 86 -1.33 -2.26 -12.24
N ALA A 87 -1.18 -1.61 -11.08
CA ALA A 87 -1.67 -0.26 -10.88
C ALA A 87 -1.00 0.76 -11.81
N GLU A 88 0.31 0.60 -12.05
CA GLU A 88 1.06 1.47 -12.95
C GLU A 88 0.54 1.33 -14.40
N PHE A 89 0.34 0.10 -14.87
CA PHE A 89 -0.24 -0.16 -16.19
C PHE A 89 -1.68 0.33 -16.31
N ALA A 90 -2.47 0.28 -15.23
CA ALA A 90 -3.83 0.80 -15.19
C ALA A 90 -3.89 2.33 -15.08
N GLY A 91 -2.75 3.02 -14.88
CA GLY A 91 -2.69 4.48 -14.72
C GLY A 91 -3.29 4.97 -13.39
N ILE A 92 -3.36 4.10 -12.38
CA ILE A 92 -3.88 4.44 -11.06
C ILE A 92 -2.75 5.14 -10.28
N PRO A 93 -3.02 6.24 -9.57
CA PRO A 93 -2.02 6.88 -8.72
C PRO A 93 -1.43 5.92 -7.68
N ILE A 94 -0.12 5.89 -7.55
CA ILE A 94 0.60 5.01 -6.61
C ILE A 94 1.43 5.87 -5.65
N PHE A 95 1.20 5.68 -4.36
CA PHE A 95 1.97 6.28 -3.28
C PHE A 95 2.73 5.18 -2.53
N VAL A 96 4.05 5.20 -2.60
CA VAL A 96 4.91 4.21 -1.95
C VAL A 96 5.54 4.80 -0.70
N LEU A 97 5.41 4.07 0.40
CA LEU A 97 6.15 4.30 1.64
C LEU A 97 7.25 3.24 1.79
N HIS A 98 8.44 3.69 2.16
CA HIS A 98 9.58 2.82 2.41
C HIS A 98 10.38 3.28 3.64
N ARG A 99 10.61 2.39 4.61
CA ARG A 99 11.33 2.73 5.85
C ARG A 99 12.83 2.73 5.61
N LYS A 100 13.48 3.84 5.97
CA LYS A 100 14.94 3.98 5.95
C LYS A 100 15.61 2.93 6.84
N GLY A 101 16.79 2.47 6.41
CA GLY A 101 17.57 1.48 7.14
C GLY A 101 17.00 0.06 7.12
N THR A 102 16.03 -0.22 6.25
CA THR A 102 15.52 -1.57 6.00
C THR A 102 16.10 -2.17 4.72
N ASN A 103 15.40 -3.13 4.11
CA ASN A 103 15.81 -3.74 2.86
C ASN A 103 15.88 -2.69 1.75
N GLN A 104 16.72 -2.90 0.75
CA GLN A 104 16.71 -2.04 -0.42
C GLN A 104 15.43 -2.26 -1.22
N ILE A 105 14.73 -1.18 -1.55
CA ILE A 105 13.63 -1.21 -2.50
C ILE A 105 14.12 -1.68 -3.87
N SER A 106 13.27 -2.39 -4.61
CA SER A 106 13.55 -2.79 -5.99
C SER A 106 13.87 -1.55 -6.85
N ALA A 107 14.99 -1.61 -7.60
CA ALA A 107 15.36 -0.55 -8.54
C ALA A 107 14.30 -0.32 -9.62
N MET A 108 13.48 -1.34 -9.94
CA MET A 108 12.35 -1.20 -10.88
C MET A 108 11.24 -0.31 -10.32
N ILE A 109 10.93 -0.44 -9.03
CA ILE A 109 9.91 0.39 -8.36
C ILE A 109 10.47 1.80 -8.16
N HIS A 110 11.68 1.92 -7.61
CA HIS A 110 12.31 3.21 -7.34
C HIS A 110 12.62 4.01 -8.63
N GLY A 111 12.88 3.32 -9.74
CA GLY A 111 13.14 3.94 -11.04
C GLY A 111 11.89 4.33 -11.83
N SER A 112 10.68 3.93 -11.39
CA SER A 112 9.44 4.31 -12.07
C SER A 112 9.12 5.79 -11.82
N LYS A 113 8.77 6.50 -12.90
CA LYS A 113 8.36 7.91 -12.85
C LYS A 113 6.88 8.10 -12.50
N ASN A 114 6.11 7.02 -12.55
CA ASN A 114 4.66 7.05 -12.30
C ASN A 114 4.34 6.76 -10.82
N ILE A 115 5.37 6.51 -10.01
CA ILE A 115 5.24 6.20 -8.60
C ILE A 115 5.67 7.41 -7.78
N GLU A 116 4.80 7.82 -6.86
CA GLU A 116 5.14 8.80 -5.83
C GLU A 116 5.83 8.08 -4.66
N PHE A 117 7.17 8.03 -4.70
CA PHE A 117 7.98 7.33 -3.72
C PHE A 117 8.43 8.23 -2.57
N HIS A 118 8.17 7.80 -1.33
CA HIS A 118 8.58 8.48 -0.13
C HIS A 118 9.28 7.54 0.86
N GLU A 119 10.42 8.00 1.36
CA GLU A 119 11.09 7.34 2.47
C GLU A 119 10.71 7.97 3.81
N TYR A 120 10.66 7.15 4.87
CA TYR A 120 10.38 7.62 6.22
C TYR A 120 11.26 6.90 7.26
N SER A 121 11.47 7.54 8.41
CA SER A 121 12.21 7.00 9.55
C SER A 121 11.28 6.60 10.69
N THR A 122 10.15 7.31 10.86
CA THR A 122 9.18 7.07 11.94
C THR A 122 7.76 6.88 11.39
N LEU A 123 6.91 6.19 12.16
CA LEU A 123 5.52 6.01 11.76
C LEU A 123 4.77 7.35 11.68
N ASP A 124 5.10 8.30 12.54
CA ASP A 124 4.49 9.64 12.49
C ASP A 124 4.87 10.37 11.19
N GLU A 125 6.13 10.27 10.75
CA GLU A 125 6.56 10.82 9.45
C GLU A 125 5.79 10.19 8.28
N ALA A 126 5.61 8.86 8.28
CA ALA A 126 4.79 8.18 7.28
C ALA A 126 3.33 8.67 7.28
N LYS A 127 2.75 8.86 8.47
CA LYS A 127 1.38 9.40 8.64
C LYS A 127 1.27 10.83 8.10
N GLU A 128 2.25 11.70 8.39
CA GLU A 128 2.26 13.08 7.88
C GLU A 128 2.40 13.14 6.35
N LEU A 129 3.25 12.29 5.77
CA LEU A 129 3.39 12.15 4.31
C LEU A 129 2.04 11.77 3.66
N LEU A 130 1.32 10.80 4.24
CA LEU A 130 -0.02 10.43 3.76
C LEU A 130 -1.03 11.56 3.91
N LYS A 131 -1.09 12.24 5.06
CA LYS A 131 -2.00 13.38 5.26
C LYS A 131 -1.77 14.45 4.21
N ASN A 132 -0.52 14.86 3.98
CA ASN A 132 -0.16 15.84 2.96
C ASN A 132 -0.68 15.44 1.57
N ARG A 133 -0.57 14.15 1.22
CA ARG A 133 -1.04 13.63 -0.06
C ARG A 133 -2.57 13.61 -0.18
N LEU A 134 -3.26 13.24 0.90
CA LEU A 134 -4.71 13.01 0.94
C LEU A 134 -5.51 14.30 1.14
N GLU A 135 -4.96 15.25 1.90
CA GLU A 135 -5.57 16.56 2.15
C GLU A 135 -5.33 17.52 0.99
N GLY A 136 -4.30 17.25 0.18
CA GLY A 136 -3.88 18.10 -0.92
C GLY A 136 -3.27 19.39 -0.39
N HIS A 137 -2.07 19.74 -0.86
CA HIS A 137 -1.59 21.10 -0.74
C HIS A 137 -2.60 22.09 -1.36
N LYS A 138 -3.41 22.73 -0.50
CA LYS A 138 -3.81 24.15 -0.63
C LYS A 138 -2.60 25.08 -0.37
N VAL A 139 -1.39 24.68 -0.78
CA VAL A 139 -0.17 25.46 -0.63
C VAL A 139 0.32 25.83 -2.02
N GLY A 140 -0.10 27.01 -2.46
CA GLY A 140 0.61 27.85 -3.42
C GLY A 140 0.86 27.25 -4.80
N GLN A 141 -0.08 27.51 -5.72
CA GLN A 141 0.35 27.94 -7.06
C GLN A 141 1.32 29.13 -6.87
N LYS A 142 2.56 28.97 -7.33
CA LYS A 142 3.47 30.07 -7.64
C LYS A 142 3.78 29.99 -9.12
#